data_AF-E1KWG9-F1
#
_entry.id   AF-E1KWG9-F1
#
_cell.length_a   1.000
_cell.length_b   1.000
_cell.length_c   1.000
_cell.angle_alpha   90.00
_cell.angle_beta   90.00
_cell.angle_gamma   90.00
#
_symmetry.space_group_name_H-M   'P 1'
#
loop_
_entity.id
_entity.type
_entity.pdbx_description
1 polymer ?
#
loop_
_entity_poly.entity_id
_entity_poly.type
_entity_poly.pdbx_seq_one_letter_code
_entity_poly.pdbx_strand_id
1 'polypeptide(L)' 'MNDTTNILMVPLIIGLLEVIKRAEVVNTKYIPLISVLIGGILGVTVNGINTNGVLIGITYGLSATGLYTSVKKYSDANEE' A
#
# COMPACT_ATOMS: atom_id res chain seq x y z
N MET A 1 -20.41 1.14 -0.06
CA MET A 1 -19.17 1.80 0.41
C MET A 1 -18.87 2.93 -0.57
N ASN A 2 -18.72 4.17 -0.10
CA ASN A 2 -18.70 5.35 -0.98
C ASN A 2 -17.29 5.56 -1.57
N ASP A 3 -17.21 5.90 -2.86
CA ASP A 3 -15.98 6.03 -3.65
C ASP A 3 -14.87 6.87 -2.99
N THR A 4 -15.27 7.81 -2.12
CA THR A 4 -14.37 8.63 -1.30
C THR A 4 -13.41 7.80 -0.44
N THR A 5 -13.84 6.65 0.07
CA THR A 5 -13.02 5.81 0.97
C THR A 5 -11.81 5.23 0.25
N ASN A 6 -11.97 4.87 -1.02
CA ASN A 6 -10.91 4.29 -1.83
C ASN A 6 -9.84 5.33 -2.21
N ILE A 7 -10.26 6.57 -2.47
CA ILE A 7 -9.36 7.68 -2.81
C ILE A 7 -8.47 8.06 -1.61
N LEU A 8 -9.02 7.96 -0.39
CA LEU A 8 -8.30 8.34 0.84
C LEU A 8 -7.35 7.25 1.36
N MET A 9 -7.42 6.02 0.84
CA MET A 9 -6.67 4.89 1.39
C MET A 9 -5.15 5.06 1.22
N VAL A 10 -4.70 5.46 0.02
CA VAL A 10 -3.28 5.67 -0.26
C VAL A 10 -2.68 6.79 0.59
N PRO A 11 -3.23 8.02 0.64
CA PRO A 11 -2.68 9.08 1.50
C PRO A 11 -2.73 8.73 2.99
N LEU A 12 -3.74 7.97 3.44
CA LEU A 12 -3.81 7.46 4.81
C LEU A 12 -2.63 6.53 5.12
N ILE A 13 -2.35 5.56 4.25
CA ILE A 13 -1.21 4.64 4.40
C ILE A 13 0.10 5.43 4.38
N ILE A 14 0.26 6.39 3.46
CA ILE A 14 1.46 7.25 3.39
C ILE A 14 1.67 7.99 4.73
N GLY A 15 0.62 8.58 5.29
CA GLY A 15 0.69 9.27 6.59
C GLY A 15 1.13 8.35 7.72
N LEU A 16 0.58 7.14 7.81
CA LEU A 16 0.99 6.15 8.81
C LEU A 16 2.45 5.74 8.65
N LEU A 17 2.90 5.46 7.43
CA LEU A 17 4.30 5.11 7.16
C LEU A 17 5.24 6.26 7.51
N GLU A 18 4.85 7.50 7.26
CA GLU A 18 5.63 8.70 7.59
C GLU A 18 5.81 8.85 9.10
N VAL A 19 4.76 8.60 9.90
CA VAL A 19 4.87 8.56 11.37
C VAL A 19 5.84 7.47 11.82
N ILE A 20 5.74 6.26 11.26
CA ILE A 20 6.63 5.13 11.62
C ILE A 20 8.09 5.47 11.28
N LYS A 21 8.34 6.04 10.09
CA LYS A 21 9.67 6.46 9.65
C LYS A 21 10.25 7.52 10.59
N ARG A 22 9.47 8.55 10.94
CA ARG A 22 9.89 9.67 11.80
C ARG A 22 10.09 9.26 13.25
N ALA A 23 9.36 8.26 13.72
CA ALA A 23 9.53 7.73 15.07
C ALA A 23 10.80 6.87 15.22
N GLU A 24 11.52 6.60 14.13
CA GLU A 24 12.74 5.78 14.08
C GLU A 24 12.57 4.37 14.68
N VAL A 25 11.32 3.90 14.80
CA VAL A 25 10.96 2.61 15.42
C VAL A 25 11.38 1.43 14.53
N VAL A 26 11.43 1.65 13.21
CA VAL A 26 11.73 0.59 12.24
C VAL A 26 12.72 1.08 11.20
N ASN A 27 13.66 0.22 10.83
CA ASN A 27 14.58 0.46 9.73
C ASN A 27 13.82 0.65 8.41
N THR A 28 14.17 1.71 7.66
CA THR A 28 13.56 2.10 6.38
C THR A 28 13.46 0.95 5.37
N LYS A 29 14.36 -0.04 5.44
CA LYS A 29 14.34 -1.25 4.60
C LYS A 29 13.04 -2.05 4.72
N TYR A 30 12.36 -2.01 5.87
CA TYR A 30 11.12 -2.77 6.12
C TYR A 30 9.84 -1.97 5.87
N ILE A 31 9.94 -0.67 5.55
CA ILE A 31 8.78 0.18 5.22
C ILE A 31 7.90 -0.41 4.11
N PRO A 32 8.46 -1.00 3.03
CA PRO A 32 7.62 -1.59 2.01
C PRO A 32 6.84 -2.82 2.48
N LEU A 33 7.45 -3.65 3.33
CA LEU A 33 6.78 -4.79 3.94
C LEU A 33 5.65 -4.33 4.88
N ILE A 34 5.92 -3.33 5.72
CA ILE A 34 4.93 -2.73 6.61
C ILE A 34 3.76 -2.15 5.81
N SER A 35 4.06 -1.49 4.68
CA SER A 35 3.02 -0.93 3.81
C SER A 35 2.08 -2.01 3.25
N VAL A 36 2.62 -3.15 2.84
CA VAL A 36 1.82 -4.29 2.36
C VAL A 36 0.93 -4.84 3.47
N LEU A 37 1.46 -4.98 4.69
CA LEU A 37 0.68 -5.45 5.85
C LEU A 37 -0.43 -4.47 6.23
N ILE A 38 -0.12 -3.18 6.35
CA ILE A 38 -1.11 -2.14 6.67
C ILE A 38 -2.17 -2.07 5.56
N GLY A 39 -1.74 -2.00 4.30
CA GLY A 39 -2.63 -1.97 3.15
C GLY A 39 -3.54 -3.19 3.08
N GLY A 40 -2.99 -4.39 3.27
CA GLY A 40 -3.76 -5.64 3.28
C GLY A 40 -4.79 -5.70 4.41
N ILE A 41 -4.41 -5.32 5.65
CA ILE A 41 -5.31 -5.28 6.79
C ILE A 41 -6.44 -4.28 6.51
N LEU A 42 -6.11 -3.04 6.13
CA LEU A 42 -7.10 -2.01 5.83
C LEU A 42 -8.01 -2.40 4.66
N GLY A 43 -7.43 -3.00 3.60
CA GLY A 43 -8.16 -3.47 2.44
C GLY A 43 -9.19 -4.53 2.79
N VAL A 44 -8.85 -5.48 3.67
CA VAL A 44 -9.77 -6.50 4.20
C VAL A 44 -10.81 -5.89 5.13
N THR A 45 -10.41 -5.00 6.03
CA THR A 45 -11.33 -4.33 6.97
C THR A 45 -12.39 -3.52 6.22
N VAL A 46 -12.00 -2.88 5.11
CA VAL A 46 -12.91 -2.05 4.32
C VAL A 46 -13.69 -2.91 3.32
N ASN A 47 -13.04 -3.71 2.47
CA ASN A 47 -13.71 -4.41 1.37
C ASN A 47 -14.24 -5.80 1.74
N GLY A 48 -14.08 -6.22 2.99
CA GLY A 48 -14.46 -7.53 3.50
C GLY A 48 -13.34 -8.57 3.38
N ILE A 49 -13.49 -9.66 4.15
CA ILE A 49 -12.57 -10.81 4.17
C ILE A 49 -12.80 -11.66 2.92
N ASN A 50 -12.28 -11.18 1.80
CA ASN A 50 -12.28 -11.87 0.52
C ASN A 50 -11.00 -11.56 -0.25
N THR A 51 -10.73 -12.36 -1.29
CA THR A 51 -9.53 -12.23 -2.12
C THR A 51 -9.39 -10.84 -2.73
N ASN A 52 -10.49 -10.22 -3.17
CA ASN A 52 -10.48 -8.89 -3.77
C ASN A 52 -10.06 -7.81 -2.77
N GLY A 53 -10.55 -7.87 -1.53
CA GLY A 53 -10.21 -6.90 -0.48
C GLY A 53 -8.74 -6.97 -0.10
N VAL A 54 -8.17 -8.18 -0.04
CA VAL A 54 -6.73 -8.38 0.17
C VAL A 54 -5.93 -7.78 -0.98
N LEU A 55 -6.27 -8.10 -2.23
CA LEU A 55 -5.54 -7.61 -3.41
C LEU A 55 -5.61 -6.09 -3.55
N ILE A 56 -6.79 -5.50 -3.38
CA ILE A 56 -7.01 -4.05 -3.42
C ILE A 56 -6.19 -3.38 -2.30
N GLY A 57 -6.21 -3.93 -1.09
CA GLY A 57 -5.44 -3.44 0.04
C GLY A 57 -3.92 -3.46 -0.19
N ILE A 58 -3.40 -4.58 -0.65
CA ILE A 58 -1.98 -4.73 -1.00
C ILE A 58 -1.59 -3.71 -2.07
N THR A 59 -2.45 -3.51 -3.08
CA THR A 59 -2.21 -2.53 -4.16
C THR A 59 -2.10 -1.11 -3.61
N TYR A 60 -2.97 -0.71 -2.69
CA TYR A 60 -2.88 0.59 -2.01
C TYR A 60 -1.58 0.73 -1.22
N GLY A 61 -1.16 -0.31 -0.49
CA GLY A 61 0.11 -0.33 0.24
C GLY A 61 1.32 -0.22 -0.68
N LEU A 62 1.37 -0.98 -1.76
CA LEU A 62 2.48 -0.91 -2.72
C LEU A 62 2.52 0.45 -3.43
N SER A 63 1.36 1.03 -3.72
CA SER A 63 1.24 2.38 -4.31
C SER A 63 1.75 3.46 -3.37
N ALA A 64 1.49 3.34 -2.06
CA ALA A 64 1.96 4.28 -1.04
C ALA A 64 3.49 4.34 -0.91
N THR A 65 4.21 3.29 -1.34
CA THR A 65 5.68 3.24 -1.28
C THR A 65 6.35 3.44 -2.63
N GLY A 66 5.57 3.60 -3.70
CA GLY A 66 6.08 3.67 -5.07
C GLY A 66 6.53 2.32 -5.66
N LEU A 67 6.55 1.24 -4.86
CA LEU A 67 6.95 -0.10 -5.34
C LEU A 67 6.10 -0.58 -6.50
N TYR A 68 4.78 -0.36 -6.46
CA TYR A 68 3.89 -0.76 -7.54
C TYR A 68 4.30 -0.11 -8.88
N THR A 69 4.56 1.21 -8.84
CA THR A 69 5.00 1.98 -10.01
C THR A 69 6.39 1.54 -10.49
N SER A 70 7.32 1.28 -9.57
CA SER A 70 8.65 0.79 -9.93
C SER A 70 8.59 -0.55 -10.64
N VAL A 71 7.87 -1.54 -10.08
CA VAL A 71 7.72 -2.87 -10.68
C VAL A 71 7.05 -2.78 -12.05
N LYS A 72 5.97 -1.99 -12.16
CA LYS A 72 5.29 -1.79 -13.44
C LYS A 72 6.23 -1.20 -14.49
N LYS A 73 6.99 -0.16 -14.14
CA LYS A 73 7.97 0.45 -15.04
C LYS A 73 9.03 -0.54 -15.54
N TYR A 74 9.49 -1.47 -14.69
CA TYR A 74 10.41 -2.52 -15.11
C TYR A 74 9.75 -3.56 -16.01
N SER A 75 8.49 -3.91 -15.78
CA SER A 75 7.75 -4.83 -16.66
C SER A 75 7.61 -4.24 -18.06
N ASP A 76 7.12 -2.99 -18.15
CA ASP A 76 6.87 -2.31 -19.42
C ASP A 76 8.17 -2.13 -20.23
N ALA A 77 9.31 -1.91 -19.57
CA ALA A 77 10.62 -1.73 -20.22
C ALA A 77 11.25 -3.02 -20.79
N ASN A 78 10.75 -4.21 -20.41
CA ASN A 78 11.22 -5.49 -20.98
C ASN A 78 10.33 -5.99 -22.13
N GLU A 79 9.24 -5.28 -22.43
CA GLU A 79 8.32 -5.59 -23.53
C GLU A 79 8.59 -4.76 -24.80
N GLU A 80 9.52 -3.79 -24.75
CA GLU A 80 10.05 -3.01 -25.90
C GLU A 80 11.36 -3.61 -26.44
#